data_AF-R0CSR1-F1
#
_entry.id   AF-R0CSR1-F1
#
_cell.length_a   1.000
_cell.length_b   1.000
_cell.length_c   1.000
_cell.angle_alpha   90.00
_cell.angle_beta   90.00
_cell.angle_gamma   90.00
#
_symmetry.space_group_name_H-M   'P 1'
#
loop_
_entity.id
_entity.type
_entity.pdbx_description
1 polymer ?
#
loop_
_entity_poly.entity_id
_entity_poly.type
_entity_poly.pdbx_seq_one_letter_code
_entity_poly.pdbx_strand_id
1 'polypeptide(L)'
;MAKSLPSYNDLLALSLYEQAIAHENERHRNRMAEIKRMQKALEALEQHREALLRSGVRIFGDDISRFPDGSLYYRGTLTIDGQRMCGALLRSGWIVEKRGEGTYPTHVFKKGRLRLRVASMSADALERAEASIAAEA
;
A
#
# COMPACT_ATOMS: atom_id res chain seq x y z
N MET A 1 -15.77 27.62 8.74
CA MET A 1 -16.54 26.94 7.67
C MET A 1 -15.58 26.65 6.52
N ALA A 2 -15.49 25.41 6.05
CA ALA A 2 -14.67 25.11 4.87
C ALA A 2 -15.37 25.72 3.63
N LYS A 3 -14.72 26.65 2.94
CA LYS A 3 -15.24 27.19 1.66
C LYS A 3 -15.43 26.03 0.68
N SER A 4 -16.59 25.96 0.02
CA SER A 4 -16.84 24.98 -1.03
C SER A 4 -15.82 25.19 -2.15
N LEU A 5 -15.41 24.08 -2.78
CA LEU A 5 -14.52 24.15 -3.95
C LEU A 5 -15.23 24.93 -5.07
N PRO A 6 -14.53 25.84 -5.78
CA PRO A 6 -15.09 26.49 -6.96
C PRO A 6 -15.49 25.46 -8.01
N SER A 7 -16.59 25.66 -8.71
CA SER A 7 -16.96 24.81 -9.83
C SER A 7 -16.01 25.01 -11.02
N TYR A 8 -16.04 24.09 -11.99
CA TYR A 8 -15.24 24.22 -13.21
C TYR A 8 -15.51 25.55 -13.95
N ASN A 9 -16.77 25.96 -14.03
CA ASN A 9 -17.15 27.23 -14.66
C ASN A 9 -16.65 28.44 -13.86
N ASP A 10 -16.61 28.35 -12.52
CA ASP A 10 -16.05 29.40 -11.67
C ASP A 10 -14.54 29.54 -11.90
N LEU A 11 -13.82 28.43 -12.10
CA LEU A 11 -12.38 28.45 -12.40
C LEU A 11 -12.09 29.08 -13.77
N LEU A 12 -12.90 28.80 -14.79
CA LEU A 12 -12.72 29.37 -16.12
C LEU A 12 -12.97 30.89 -16.17
N ALA A 13 -13.78 31.42 -15.25
CA ALA A 13 -14.04 32.85 -15.15
C ALA A 13 -12.89 33.64 -14.48
N LEU A 14 -11.92 32.96 -13.86
CA LEU A 14 -10.76 33.57 -13.21
C LEU A 14 -9.68 33.98 -14.22
N SER A 15 -8.83 34.93 -13.85
CA SER A 15 -7.60 35.19 -14.62
C SER A 15 -6.65 34.00 -14.59
N LEU A 16 -5.73 33.89 -15.56
CA LEU A 16 -4.74 32.80 -15.61
C LEU A 16 -3.91 32.70 -14.32
N TYR A 17 -3.56 33.85 -13.72
CA TYR A 17 -2.86 33.90 -12.44
C TYR A 17 -3.68 33.25 -11.32
N GLU A 18 -4.94 33.63 -11.18
CA GLU A 18 -5.84 33.10 -10.15
C GLU A 18 -6.16 31.61 -10.36
N GLN A 19 -6.30 31.17 -11.61
CA GLN A 19 -6.44 29.75 -11.95
C GLN A 19 -5.24 28.93 -11.45
N ALA A 20 -4.02 29.43 -11.64
CA ALA A 20 -2.81 28.75 -11.18
C ALA A 20 -2.78 28.60 -9.64
N ILE A 21 -3.14 29.63 -8.88
CA ILE A 21 -3.19 29.50 -7.41
C ILE A 21 -4.34 28.59 -6.97
N ALA A 22 -5.49 28.63 -7.65
CA ALA A 22 -6.62 27.76 -7.33
C ALA A 22 -6.26 26.28 -7.50
N HIS A 23 -5.59 25.94 -8.61
CA HIS A 23 -5.07 24.61 -8.89
C HIS A 23 -4.02 24.18 -7.86
N GLU A 24 -3.08 25.06 -7.50
CA GLU A 24 -2.07 24.74 -6.49
C GLU A 24 -2.69 24.48 -5.10
N ASN A 25 -3.66 25.30 -4.71
CA ASN A 25 -4.39 25.11 -3.46
C ASN A 25 -5.18 23.79 -3.45
N GLU A 26 -5.76 23.41 -4.58
CA GLU A 26 -6.43 22.12 -4.73
C GLU A 26 -5.44 20.95 -4.62
N ARG A 27 -4.33 21.02 -5.34
CA ARG A 27 -3.24 20.04 -5.25
C ARG A 27 -2.75 19.87 -3.82
N HIS A 28 -2.55 20.96 -3.10
CA HIS A 28 -2.13 20.93 -1.70
C HIS A 28 -3.20 20.29 -0.80
N ARG A 29 -4.48 20.66 -0.93
CA ARG A 29 -5.58 20.02 -0.17
C ARG A 29 -5.65 18.51 -0.42
N ASN A 30 -5.53 18.11 -1.68
CA ASN A 30 -5.54 16.70 -2.08
C ASN A 30 -4.35 15.95 -1.47
N ARG A 31 -3.15 16.56 -1.51
CA ARG A 31 -1.95 16.00 -0.87
C ARG A 31 -2.11 15.83 0.63
N MET A 32 -2.68 16.83 1.32
CA MET A 32 -2.94 16.75 2.76
C MET A 32 -3.97 15.66 3.11
N ALA A 33 -5.00 15.47 2.28
CA ALA A 33 -5.95 14.38 2.44
C ALA A 33 -5.31 13.01 2.22
N GLU A 34 -4.41 12.89 1.23
CA GLU A 34 -3.64 11.68 0.97
C GLU A 34 -2.72 11.33 2.15
N ILE A 35 -1.98 12.30 2.68
CA ILE A 35 -1.12 12.12 3.87
C ILE A 35 -1.93 11.60 5.05
N LYS A 36 -3.11 12.18 5.32
CA LYS A 36 -4.01 11.71 6.40
C LYS A 36 -4.49 10.27 6.17
N ARG A 37 -4.79 9.88 4.92
CA ARG A 37 -5.18 8.50 4.59
C ARG A 37 -4.00 7.54 4.77
N MET A 38 -2.80 7.96 4.37
CA MET A 38 -1.57 7.18 4.53
C MET A 38 -1.25 6.98 6.02
N GLN A 39 -1.33 8.03 6.83
CA GLN A 39 -1.12 7.97 8.28
C GLN A 39 -2.01 6.89 8.93
N LYS A 40 -3.33 6.92 8.67
CA LYS A 40 -4.26 5.92 9.20
C LYS A 40 -3.93 4.49 8.77
N ALA A 41 -3.48 4.33 7.52
CA ALA A 41 -3.12 3.01 6.99
C ALA A 41 -1.82 2.49 7.62
N LEU A 42 -0.84 3.37 7.85
CA LEU A 42 0.40 3.05 8.56
C LEU A 42 0.15 2.74 10.04
N GLU A 43 -0.69 3.51 10.73
CA GLU A 43 -1.11 3.22 12.12
C GLU A 43 -1.72 1.83 12.26
N ALA A 44 -2.55 1.43 11.29
CA ALA A 44 -3.13 0.10 11.27
C ALA A 44 -2.07 -0.98 10.94
N LEU A 45 -1.14 -0.72 10.02
CA LEU A 45 -0.04 -1.66 9.70
C LEU A 45 0.94 -1.82 10.88
N GLU A 46 1.18 -0.75 11.66
CA GLU A 46 2.09 -0.76 12.81
C GLU A 46 1.68 -1.82 13.85
N GLN A 47 0.38 -2.07 14.02
CA GLN A 47 -0.17 -3.12 14.88
C GLN A 47 0.29 -4.55 14.48
N HIS A 48 0.81 -4.71 13.26
CA HIS A 48 1.33 -5.99 12.76
C HIS A 48 2.85 -6.00 12.63
N ARG A 49 3.54 -4.88 12.90
CA ARG A 49 4.98 -4.75 12.71
C ARG A 49 5.77 -5.74 13.56
N GLU A 50 5.40 -5.94 14.82
CA GLU A 50 6.08 -6.91 15.68
C GLU A 50 5.93 -8.36 15.20
N ALA A 51 4.76 -8.74 14.71
CA ALA A 51 4.51 -10.08 14.20
C ALA A 51 5.34 -10.35 12.93
N LEU A 52 5.41 -9.36 12.04
CA LEU A 52 6.27 -9.42 10.85
C LEU A 52 7.75 -9.50 11.23
N LEU A 53 8.18 -8.72 12.24
CA LEU A 53 9.56 -8.74 12.74
C LEU A 53 9.93 -10.11 13.32
N ARG A 54 9.05 -10.71 14.14
CA ARG A 54 9.22 -12.09 14.67
C ARG A 54 9.28 -13.13 13.56
N SER A 55 8.58 -12.88 12.45
CA SER A 55 8.61 -13.72 11.25
C SER A 55 9.83 -13.44 10.35
N GLY A 56 10.77 -12.61 10.82
CA GLY A 56 12.04 -12.31 10.18
C GLY A 56 11.98 -11.18 9.16
N VAL A 57 10.91 -10.37 9.10
CA VAL A 57 10.78 -9.28 8.13
C VAL A 57 10.67 -7.94 8.83
N ARG A 58 11.55 -7.01 8.47
CA ARG A 58 11.49 -5.62 8.92
C ARG A 58 10.88 -4.78 7.81
N ILE A 59 9.82 -4.05 8.15
CA ILE A 59 9.20 -3.06 7.26
C ILE A 59 9.58 -1.65 7.72
N PHE A 60 9.79 -0.76 6.76
CA PHE A 60 9.99 0.66 6.99
C PHE A 60 8.86 1.46 6.32
N GLY A 61 8.52 2.63 6.86
CA GLY A 61 7.40 3.43 6.37
C GLY A 61 7.61 3.95 4.95
N ASP A 62 8.86 4.18 4.55
CA ASP A 62 9.29 4.56 3.21
C ASP A 62 9.25 3.40 2.21
N ASP A 63 9.14 2.14 2.66
CA ASP A 63 8.86 1.01 1.77
C ASP A 63 7.38 0.91 1.41
N ILE A 64 6.48 1.63 2.09
CA ILE A 64 5.04 1.50 1.89
C ILE A 64 4.52 2.61 0.99
N SER A 65 3.77 2.23 -0.03
CA SER A 65 2.94 3.12 -0.83
C SER A 65 1.46 2.73 -0.71
N ARG A 66 0.57 3.57 -1.21
CA ARG A 66 -0.87 3.35 -1.17
C ARG A 66 -1.46 3.45 -2.56
N PHE A 67 -2.23 2.44 -2.95
CA PHE A 67 -2.97 2.44 -4.21
C PHE A 67 -4.28 3.25 -4.09
N PRO A 68 -4.87 3.69 -5.22
CA PRO A 68 -6.15 4.41 -5.23
C PRO A 68 -7.29 3.65 -4.55
N ASP A 69 -7.29 2.31 -4.63
CA ASP A 69 -8.26 1.42 -3.98
C ASP A 69 -8.07 1.30 -2.45
N GLY A 70 -7.08 2.01 -1.91
CA GLY A 70 -6.74 2.05 -0.49
C GLY A 70 -5.92 0.88 0.03
N SER A 71 -5.54 -0.07 -0.82
CA SER A 71 -4.57 -1.09 -0.44
C SER A 71 -3.17 -0.49 -0.28
N LEU A 72 -2.41 -1.04 0.66
CA LEU A 72 -0.99 -0.75 0.80
C LEU A 72 -0.20 -1.58 -0.20
N TYR A 73 0.93 -1.05 -0.65
CA TYR A 73 1.88 -1.77 -1.48
C TYR A 73 3.26 -1.68 -0.85
N TYR A 74 3.86 -2.84 -0.63
CA TYR A 74 5.22 -2.94 -0.12
C TYR A 74 6.19 -2.88 -1.30
N ARG A 75 6.96 -1.79 -1.39
CA ARG A 75 7.97 -1.53 -2.43
C ARG A 75 9.27 -2.27 -2.22
N GLY A 76 9.54 -2.73 -1.00
CA GLY A 76 10.75 -3.51 -0.70
C GLY A 76 10.85 -4.83 -1.47
N THR A 77 9.82 -5.21 -2.23
CA THR A 77 9.80 -6.40 -3.10
C THR A 77 10.48 -6.24 -4.46
N LEU A 78 10.97 -5.05 -4.81
CA LEU A 78 11.87 -4.90 -5.96
C LEU A 78 13.27 -5.49 -5.67
N THR A 79 13.50 -5.96 -4.44
CA THR A 79 14.63 -6.81 -4.07
C THR A 79 14.16 -8.27 -3.91
N ILE A 80 15.10 -9.20 -3.70
CA ILE A 80 14.90 -10.67 -3.62
C ILE A 80 13.90 -11.09 -2.49
N ASP A 81 13.38 -10.17 -1.68
CA ASP A 81 12.58 -10.42 -0.47
C ASP A 81 11.08 -10.73 -0.67
N GLY A 82 10.57 -10.88 -1.91
CA GLY A 82 9.14 -11.15 -2.16
C GLY A 82 8.62 -12.43 -1.49
N GLN A 83 9.31 -13.56 -1.66
CA GLN A 83 8.98 -14.83 -1.01
C GLN A 83 9.02 -14.72 0.53
N ARG A 84 10.04 -14.03 1.06
CA ARG A 84 10.22 -13.85 2.51
C ARG A 84 9.07 -13.05 3.12
N MET A 85 8.65 -11.98 2.44
CA MET A 85 7.48 -11.18 2.83
C MET A 85 6.20 -12.02 2.79
N CYS A 86 5.96 -12.78 1.72
CA CYS A 86 4.82 -13.70 1.63
C CYS A 86 4.79 -14.68 2.80
N GLY A 87 5.92 -15.33 3.10
CA GLY A 87 6.01 -16.26 4.22
C GLY A 87 5.79 -15.59 5.58
N ALA A 88 6.33 -14.39 5.79
CA ALA A 88 6.13 -13.64 7.02
C ALA A 88 4.67 -13.22 7.23
N LEU A 89 3.97 -12.81 6.17
CA LEU A 89 2.56 -12.46 6.21
C LEU A 89 1.71 -13.68 6.58
N LEU A 90 1.95 -14.82 5.92
CA LEU A 90 1.24 -16.07 6.19
C LEU A 90 1.46 -16.55 7.64
N ARG A 91 2.71 -16.59 8.14
CA ARG A 91 3.02 -16.91 9.55
C ARG A 91 2.39 -15.93 10.54
N SER A 92 2.24 -14.67 10.13
CA SER A 92 1.57 -13.63 10.93
C SER A 92 0.04 -13.69 10.84
N GLY A 93 -0.55 -14.71 10.22
CA GLY A 93 -2.00 -14.91 10.12
C GLY A 93 -2.69 -13.99 9.11
N TRP A 94 -1.96 -13.48 8.11
CA TRP A 94 -2.59 -12.85 6.95
C TRP A 94 -3.04 -13.92 5.96
N ILE A 95 -4.15 -13.65 5.26
CA ILE A 95 -4.69 -14.56 4.24
C ILE A 95 -4.44 -14.01 2.84
N VAL A 96 -4.27 -14.89 1.85
CA VAL A 96 -4.20 -14.49 0.44
C VAL A 96 -5.61 -14.13 -0.03
N GLU A 97 -5.85 -12.86 -0.36
CA GLU A 97 -7.11 -12.39 -0.96
C GLU A 97 -7.10 -12.54 -2.48
N LYS A 98 -5.95 -12.28 -3.11
CA LYS A 98 -5.78 -12.41 -4.57
C LYS A 98 -4.38 -12.90 -4.90
N ARG A 99 -4.28 -13.91 -5.76
CA ARG A 99 -3.00 -14.33 -6.36
C ARG A 99 -2.68 -13.44 -7.56
N GLY A 100 -1.44 -12.99 -7.63
CA GLY A 100 -0.93 -12.31 -8.82
C GLY A 100 -0.60 -13.32 -9.91
N GLU A 101 -0.60 -12.87 -11.16
CA GLU A 101 -0.25 -13.67 -12.33
C GLU A 101 0.90 -13.01 -13.09
N GLY A 102 1.54 -13.79 -13.97
CA GLY A 102 2.64 -13.34 -14.83
C GLY A 102 4.03 -13.50 -14.20
N THR A 103 5.05 -12.99 -14.91
CA THR A 103 6.47 -13.14 -14.52
C THR A 103 6.79 -12.48 -13.18
N TYR A 104 6.13 -11.37 -12.88
CA TYR A 104 6.33 -10.58 -11.66
C TYR A 104 4.98 -10.40 -10.94
N PRO A 105 4.45 -11.47 -10.32
CA PRO A 105 3.11 -11.43 -9.77
C PRO A 105 3.03 -10.45 -8.60
N THR A 106 1.88 -9.79 -8.47
CA THR A 106 1.56 -9.00 -7.29
C THR A 106 0.41 -9.67 -6.53
N HIS A 107 0.75 -10.29 -5.41
CA HIS A 107 -0.22 -10.95 -4.53
C HIS A 107 -0.83 -9.93 -3.57
N VAL A 108 -2.11 -10.11 -3.24
CA VAL A 108 -2.82 -9.28 -2.27
C VAL A 108 -3.10 -10.12 -1.04
N PHE A 109 -2.57 -9.68 0.10
CA PHE A 109 -2.81 -10.26 1.41
C PHE A 109 -3.80 -9.39 2.19
N LYS A 110 -4.58 -10.03 3.05
CA LYS A 110 -5.59 -9.38 3.88
C LYS A 110 -5.45 -9.78 5.34
N LYS A 111 -5.65 -8.80 6.23
CA LYS A 111 -5.82 -9.01 7.67
C LYS A 111 -6.81 -7.99 8.22
N GLY A 112 -7.98 -8.46 8.64
CA GLY A 112 -9.10 -7.59 8.99
C GLY A 112 -9.48 -6.67 7.81
N ARG A 113 -9.33 -5.35 8.02
CA ARG A 113 -9.59 -4.31 6.99
C ARG A 113 -8.37 -3.92 6.17
N LEU A 114 -7.18 -4.40 6.53
CA LEU A 114 -5.95 -4.10 5.80
C LEU A 114 -5.81 -5.01 4.60
N ARG A 115 -5.36 -4.41 3.50
CA ARG A 115 -4.92 -5.11 2.29
C ARG A 115 -3.50 -4.67 1.97
N LEU A 116 -2.60 -5.62 1.83
CA LEU A 116 -1.19 -5.39 1.51
C LEU A 116 -0.85 -6.13 0.21
N ARG A 117 -0.33 -5.38 -0.75
CA ARG A 117 0.15 -5.88 -2.03
C ARG A 117 1.66 -6.13 -1.94
N VAL A 118 2.07 -7.29 -2.40
CA VAL A 118 3.45 -7.75 -2.39
C VAL A 118 3.77 -8.21 -3.81
N ALA A 119 4.62 -7.46 -4.51
CA ALA A 119 5.16 -7.93 -5.78
C ALA A 119 6.21 -9.03 -5.53
N SER A 120 6.50 -9.85 -6.51
CA SER A 120 7.55 -10.85 -6.42
C SER A 120 8.33 -10.93 -7.71
N MET A 121 9.63 -11.19 -7.58
CA MET A 121 10.53 -11.33 -8.72
C MET A 121 10.46 -12.70 -9.39
N SER A 122 9.71 -13.65 -8.81
CA SER A 122 9.40 -14.92 -9.45
C SER A 122 7.91 -15.25 -9.36
N ALA A 123 7.45 -15.99 -10.37
CA ALA A 123 6.06 -16.42 -10.50
C ALA A 123 5.62 -17.38 -9.38
N ASP A 124 6.55 -18.16 -8.83
CA ASP A 124 6.33 -19.21 -7.81
C ASP A 124 6.64 -18.75 -6.37
N ALA A 125 6.85 -17.45 -6.13
CA ALA A 125 7.27 -16.95 -4.83
C ALA A 125 6.24 -17.22 -3.72
N LEU A 126 4.95 -17.11 -4.04
CA LEU A 126 3.87 -17.42 -3.09
C LEU A 126 3.81 -18.93 -2.82
N GLU A 127 3.85 -19.75 -3.85
CA GLU A 127 3.80 -21.21 -3.77
C GLU A 127 4.96 -21.74 -2.92
N ARG A 128 6.17 -21.21 -3.11
CA ARG A 128 7.35 -21.56 -2.30
C ARG A 128 7.21 -21.12 -0.84
N ALA A 129 6.59 -19.97 -0.59
CA ALA A 129 6.31 -19.52 0.77
C ALA A 129 5.28 -20.43 1.46
N GLU A 130 4.22 -20.83 0.75
CA GLU A 130 3.20 -21.75 1.24
C GLU A 130 3.80 -23.14 1.54
N ALA A 131 4.62 -23.67 0.64
CA ALA A 131 5.31 -24.95 0.83
C ALA A 131 6.26 -24.93 2.04
N SER A 132 7.02 -23.84 2.23
CA SER A 132 7.90 -23.68 3.40
C SER A 132 7.13 -23.74 4.72
N ILE A 133 5.97 -23.07 4.79
CA ILE A 133 5.16 -23.03 6.01
C ILE A 133 4.49 -24.39 6.26
N ALA A 134 4.05 -25.08 5.21
CA ALA A 134 3.51 -26.42 5.33
C ALA A 134 4.54 -27.44 5.84
N ALA A 135 5.83 -27.24 5.52
CA ALA A 135 6.92 -28.08 6.01
C ALA A 135 7.35 -27.77 7.47
N GLU A 136 6.96 -26.60 7.99
CA GLU A 136 7.23 -26.17 9.38
C GLU A 136 6.13 -26.61 10.36
N ALA A 137 4.98 -27.11 9.86
CA ALA A 137 3.80 -27.51 10.63
C ALA A 137 3.74 -29.01 10.92
#